data_AF-A0A3N5GZG3-F1
#
_entry.id   AF-A0A3N5GZG3-F1
#
_cell.length_a   1.000
_cell.length_b   1.000
_cell.length_c   1.000
_cell.angle_alpha   90.00
_cell.angle_beta   90.00
_cell.angle_gamma   90.00
#
_symmetry.space_group_name_H-M   'P 1'
#
loop_
_entity.id
_entity.type
_entity.pdbx_description
1 polymer ?
#
loop_
_entity_poly.entity_id
_entity_poly.type
_entity_poly.pdbx_seq_one_letter_code
_entity_poly.pdbx_strand_id
1 'polypeptide(L)'
;MPELLDLYRTAAARGDLRSDTAQEKVLARLAVLSDALAASTPRGLLGRFRKPAEKLKGLYIFGEVGRGKTMLMDLFFAHAAIASKRRVHFHAFMQDVHARLHALRRNQAQDAIAPVAKAIAAESRLLCLDEMQVTDIADAMILGRLFEGLLAAGTVIVTTSNLAPADLYKDGLNRQLFLPFIRLIEERL
;
A
#
# COMPACT_ATOMS: atom_id res chain seq x y z
N MET A 1 -4.75 0.91 -22.88
CA MET A 1 -5.01 -0.28 -22.04
C MET A 1 -6.47 -0.22 -21.67
N PRO A 2 -7.23 -1.33 -21.70
CA PRO A 2 -8.59 -1.32 -21.18
C PRO A 2 -8.58 -0.77 -19.75
N GLU A 3 -9.58 0.04 -19.41
CA GLU A 3 -9.75 0.55 -18.06
C GLU A 3 -9.90 -0.65 -17.11
N LEU A 4 -9.30 -0.63 -15.92
CA LEU A 4 -9.38 -1.76 -14.95
C LEU A 4 -10.82 -2.25 -14.74
N LEU A 5 -11.76 -1.32 -14.81
CA LEU A 5 -13.19 -1.57 -14.70
C LEU A 5 -13.75 -2.36 -15.90
N ASP A 6 -13.25 -2.15 -17.11
CA ASP A 6 -13.66 -2.89 -18.31
C ASP A 6 -13.22 -4.35 -18.24
N LEU A 7 -12.01 -4.61 -17.73
CA LEU A 7 -11.51 -5.97 -17.53
C LEU A 7 -12.41 -6.73 -16.56
N TYR A 8 -12.75 -6.10 -15.43
CA TYR A 8 -13.66 -6.67 -14.45
C TYR A 8 -15.06 -6.92 -15.01
N ARG A 9 -15.64 -5.93 -15.69
CA ARG A 9 -16.97 -6.04 -16.31
C ARG A 9 -17.01 -7.11 -17.39
N THR A 10 -15.94 -7.25 -18.16
CA THR A 10 -15.83 -8.31 -19.18
C THR A 10 -15.79 -9.69 -18.53
N ALA A 11 -15.00 -9.87 -17.48
CA ALA A 11 -14.95 -11.13 -16.72
C ALA A 11 -16.32 -11.44 -16.07
N ALA A 12 -17.01 -10.43 -15.53
CA ALA A 12 -18.37 -10.59 -15.01
C ALA A 12 -19.38 -10.98 -16.11
N ALA A 13 -19.30 -10.35 -17.28
CA ALA A 13 -20.18 -10.66 -18.42
C ALA A 13 -19.96 -12.08 -18.99
N ARG A 14 -18.75 -12.64 -18.84
CA ARG A 14 -18.42 -14.03 -19.21
C ARG A 14 -18.86 -15.05 -18.16
N GLY A 15 -19.27 -14.60 -16.97
CA GLY A 15 -19.62 -15.47 -15.84
C GLY A 15 -18.43 -15.93 -15.00
N ASP A 16 -17.22 -15.43 -15.27
CA ASP A 16 -16.01 -15.76 -14.50
C ASP A 16 -16.03 -15.11 -13.09
N LEU A 17 -16.77 -14.02 -12.95
CA LEU A 17 -16.93 -13.26 -11.70
C LEU A 17 -18.39 -12.87 -11.49
N ARG A 18 -18.79 -12.74 -10.22
CA ARG A 18 -20.06 -12.11 -9.86
C ARG A 18 -19.85 -10.60 -9.72
N SER A 19 -20.62 -9.81 -10.47
CA SER A 19 -20.61 -8.35 -10.33
C SER A 19 -21.04 -7.92 -8.91
N ASP A 20 -20.27 -7.00 -8.33
CA ASP A 20 -20.50 -6.41 -7.02
C ASP A 20 -20.21 -4.89 -7.10
N THR A 21 -21.21 -4.08 -6.78
CA THR A 21 -21.11 -2.61 -6.83
C THR A 21 -20.02 -2.06 -5.91
N ALA A 22 -19.73 -2.71 -4.78
CA ALA A 22 -18.63 -2.30 -3.90
C ALA A 22 -17.27 -2.54 -4.57
N GLN A 23 -17.11 -3.67 -5.25
CA GLN A 23 -15.89 -4.00 -6.01
C GLN A 23 -15.68 -3.01 -7.17
N GLU A 24 -16.74 -2.65 -7.90
CA GLU A 24 -16.66 -1.64 -8.97
C GLU A 24 -16.22 -0.26 -8.46
N LYS A 25 -16.73 0.18 -7.28
CA LYS A 25 -16.30 1.44 -6.66
C LYS A 25 -14.82 1.43 -6.31
N VAL A 26 -14.31 0.32 -5.78
CA VAL A 26 -12.88 0.17 -5.46
C VAL A 26 -12.05 0.17 -6.75
N LEU A 27 -12.49 -0.55 -7.78
CA LEU A 27 -11.80 -0.59 -9.08
C LEU A 27 -11.73 0.78 -9.75
N ALA A 28 -12.80 1.59 -9.67
CA ALA A 28 -12.79 2.95 -10.20
C ALA A 28 -11.72 3.81 -9.50
N ARG A 29 -11.56 3.68 -8.18
CA ARG A 29 -10.50 4.38 -7.42
C ARG A 29 -9.11 3.86 -7.76
N LEU A 30 -8.95 2.54 -7.93
CA LEU A 30 -7.69 1.92 -8.36
C LEU A 30 -7.30 2.32 -9.79
N ALA A 31 -8.28 2.49 -10.69
CA ALA A 31 -8.06 2.98 -12.06
C ALA A 31 -7.50 4.40 -12.04
N VAL A 32 -8.14 5.32 -11.31
CA VAL A 32 -7.65 6.69 -11.13
C VAL A 32 -6.23 6.72 -10.55
N LEU A 33 -5.94 5.86 -9.55
CA LEU A 33 -4.60 5.76 -8.99
C LEU A 33 -3.58 5.21 -10.01
N SER A 34 -3.95 4.20 -10.79
CA SER A 34 -3.10 3.64 -11.85
C SER A 34 -2.73 4.69 -12.89
N ASP A 35 -3.68 5.50 -13.34
CA ASP A 35 -3.44 6.59 -14.28
C ASP A 35 -2.53 7.67 -13.70
N ALA A 36 -2.73 8.02 -12.42
CA ALA A 36 -1.87 8.97 -11.72
C ALA A 36 -0.43 8.45 -11.54
N LEU A 37 -0.27 7.15 -11.26
CA LEU A 37 1.04 6.48 -11.21
C LEU A 37 1.73 6.48 -12.58
N ALA A 38 0.98 6.22 -13.66
CA ALA A 38 1.49 6.28 -15.03
C ALA A 38 1.96 7.69 -15.41
N ALA A 39 1.18 8.71 -15.03
CA ALA A 39 1.50 10.11 -15.30
C ALA A 39 2.69 10.65 -14.48
N SER A 40 2.92 10.10 -13.29
CA SER A 40 4.01 10.48 -12.37
C SER A 40 5.33 9.73 -12.62
N THR A 41 5.36 8.83 -13.60
CA THR A 41 6.60 8.15 -14.03
C THR A 41 7.34 9.05 -15.04
N PRO A 42 8.57 9.49 -14.76
CA PRO A 42 9.31 10.37 -15.67
C PRO A 42 9.60 9.63 -16.99
N ARG A 43 9.15 10.20 -18.12
CA ARG A 43 9.52 9.74 -19.46
C ARG A 43 10.68 10.58 -19.99
N GLY A 44 11.87 9.97 -20.09
CA GLY A 44 13.03 10.53 -20.80
C GLY A 44 13.73 11.73 -20.14
N LEU A 45 14.69 12.31 -20.87
CA LEU A 45 15.56 13.41 -20.44
C LEU A 45 14.82 14.72 -20.10
N LEU A 46 13.57 14.88 -20.56
CA LEU A 46 12.72 16.05 -20.26
C LEU A 46 11.92 15.95 -18.95
N GLY A 47 11.97 14.81 -18.25
CA GLY A 47 11.29 14.63 -16.97
C GLY A 47 11.78 15.52 -15.82
N ARG A 48 12.90 16.24 -16.02
CA ARG A 48 13.59 17.06 -15.01
C ARG A 48 12.90 18.40 -14.69
N PHE A 49 11.95 18.85 -15.52
CA PHE A 49 11.24 20.12 -15.36
C PHE A 49 9.78 19.97 -14.89
N ARG A 50 9.35 18.76 -14.54
CA ARG A 50 7.97 18.53 -14.11
C ARG A 50 7.81 18.97 -12.65
N LYS A 51 6.86 19.87 -12.37
CA LYS A 51 6.45 20.26 -11.01
C LYS A 51 6.24 19.00 -10.17
N PRO A 52 6.57 19.01 -8.86
CA PRO A 52 6.25 17.89 -7.98
C PRO A 52 4.76 17.61 -8.12
N ALA A 53 4.41 16.44 -8.65
CA ALA A 53 3.03 16.01 -8.64
C ALA A 53 2.60 15.96 -7.17
N GLU A 54 1.40 16.45 -6.89
CA GLU A 54 0.79 16.33 -5.57
C GLU A 54 0.93 14.89 -5.07
N LYS A 55 1.27 14.71 -3.78
CA LYS A 55 1.58 13.38 -3.24
C LYS A 55 0.36 12.48 -3.45
N LEU A 56 0.49 11.49 -4.33
CA LEU A 56 -0.58 10.55 -4.63
C LEU A 56 -1.01 9.84 -3.36
N LYS A 57 -2.32 9.85 -3.09
CA LYS A 57 -2.90 9.09 -2.00
C LYS A 57 -2.94 7.60 -2.37
N GLY A 58 -2.67 6.77 -1.38
CA GLY A 58 -2.81 5.33 -1.48
C GLY A 58 -4.27 4.90 -1.38
N LEU A 59 -4.49 3.59 -1.24
CA LEU A 59 -5.81 3.01 -1.02
C LEU A 59 -5.79 1.98 0.11
N TYR A 60 -6.65 2.14 1.11
CA TYR A 60 -6.93 1.11 2.12
C TYR A 60 -8.24 0.37 1.79
N ILE A 61 -8.15 -0.87 1.32
CA ILE A 61 -9.28 -1.69 0.90
C ILE A 61 -9.65 -2.65 2.02
N PHE A 62 -10.83 -2.49 2.62
CA PHE A 62 -11.29 -3.36 3.70
C PHE A 62 -12.66 -3.97 3.46
N GLY A 63 -12.93 -5.05 4.18
CA GLY A 63 -14.20 -5.77 4.15
C GLY A 63 -14.01 -7.21 4.60
N GLU A 64 -15.11 -7.95 4.78
CA GLU A 64 -15.09 -9.33 5.27
C GLU A 64 -14.28 -10.28 4.36
N VAL A 65 -13.95 -11.46 4.91
CA VAL A 65 -13.33 -12.56 4.18
C VAL A 65 -14.23 -12.99 3.00
N GLY A 66 -13.64 -13.36 1.88
CA GLY A 66 -14.38 -13.84 0.70
C GLY A 66 -15.02 -12.75 -0.18
N ARG A 67 -14.81 -11.46 0.11
CA ARG A 67 -15.36 -10.33 -0.68
C ARG A 67 -14.52 -9.92 -1.91
N GLY A 68 -13.51 -10.72 -2.29
CA GLY A 68 -12.73 -10.50 -3.51
C GLY A 68 -11.63 -9.43 -3.43
N LYS A 69 -11.23 -8.98 -2.23
CA LYS A 69 -10.16 -7.96 -2.06
C LYS A 69 -8.84 -8.36 -2.73
N THR A 70 -8.42 -9.62 -2.58
CA THR A 70 -7.20 -10.16 -3.22
C THR A 70 -7.30 -10.11 -4.73
N MET A 71 -8.47 -10.46 -5.31
CA MET A 71 -8.70 -10.38 -6.75
C MET A 71 -8.64 -8.93 -7.26
N LEU A 72 -9.20 -7.98 -6.51
CA LEU A 72 -9.09 -6.55 -6.85
C LEU A 72 -7.63 -6.09 -6.85
N MET A 73 -6.86 -6.52 -5.85
CA MET A 73 -5.43 -6.27 -5.77
C MET A 73 -4.66 -6.94 -6.92
N ASP A 74 -5.01 -8.18 -7.30
CA ASP A 74 -4.43 -8.91 -8.44
C ASP A 74 -4.61 -8.11 -9.73
N LEU A 75 -5.85 -7.72 -10.02
CA LEU A 75 -6.19 -6.95 -11.23
C LEU A 75 -5.42 -5.63 -11.28
N PHE A 76 -5.44 -4.87 -10.19
CA PHE A 76 -4.71 -3.60 -10.11
C PHE A 76 -3.20 -3.80 -10.26
N PHE A 77 -2.60 -4.71 -9.49
CA PHE A 77 -1.15 -4.91 -9.51
C PHE A 77 -0.67 -5.37 -10.90
N ALA A 78 -1.42 -6.25 -11.57
CA ALA A 78 -1.07 -6.71 -12.91
C ALA A 78 -1.05 -5.57 -13.94
N HIS A 79 -1.99 -4.61 -13.85
CA HIS A 79 -2.16 -3.56 -14.86
C HIS A 79 -1.62 -2.19 -14.46
N ALA A 80 -1.16 -2.00 -13.21
CA ALA A 80 -0.54 -0.78 -12.76
C ALA A 80 0.69 -0.46 -13.63
N ALA A 81 0.63 0.66 -14.35
CA ALA A 81 1.63 1.09 -15.33
C ALA A 81 2.83 1.80 -14.65
N ILE A 82 3.44 1.09 -13.70
CA ILE A 82 4.66 1.48 -13.00
C ILE A 82 5.60 0.27 -12.89
N ALA A 83 6.87 0.48 -13.25
CA ALA A 83 7.85 -0.61 -13.28
C ALA A 83 8.31 -1.02 -11.87
N SER A 84 8.57 -0.02 -11.01
CA SER A 84 8.97 -0.25 -9.62
C SER A 84 7.72 -0.46 -8.76
N LYS A 85 7.27 -1.71 -8.68
CA LYS A 85 6.16 -2.15 -7.83
C LYS A 85 6.51 -3.44 -7.10
N ARG A 86 6.08 -3.55 -5.85
CA ARG A 86 6.24 -4.74 -5.01
C ARG A 86 4.87 -5.10 -4.44
N ARG A 87 4.57 -6.40 -4.43
CA ARG A 87 3.40 -6.95 -3.74
C ARG A 87 3.84 -8.05 -2.78
N VAL A 88 3.32 -8.04 -1.57
CA VAL A 88 3.71 -8.96 -0.51
C VAL A 88 2.64 -9.04 0.58
N HIS A 89 2.49 -10.18 1.23
CA HIS A 89 1.65 -10.30 2.42
C HIS A 89 2.24 -9.48 3.58
N PHE A 90 1.39 -8.83 4.36
CA PHE A 90 1.80 -7.91 5.42
C PHE A 90 2.77 -8.55 6.43
N HIS A 91 2.52 -9.79 6.85
CA HIS A 91 3.40 -10.49 7.79
C HIS A 91 4.81 -10.70 7.22
N ALA A 92 4.91 -11.14 5.96
CA ALA A 92 6.20 -11.33 5.28
C ALA A 92 6.92 -9.99 5.07
N PHE A 93 6.18 -8.90 4.83
CA PHE A 93 6.74 -7.56 4.79
C PHE A 93 7.34 -7.15 6.14
N MET A 94 6.63 -7.39 7.25
CA MET A 94 7.15 -7.08 8.58
C MET A 94 8.38 -7.90 8.94
N GLN A 95 8.45 -9.18 8.55
CA GLN A 95 9.64 -10.01 8.71
C GLN A 95 10.86 -9.41 7.98
N ASP A 96 10.70 -8.97 6.73
CA ASP A 96 11.75 -8.28 5.95
C ASP A 96 12.19 -6.98 6.65
N VAL A 97 11.23 -6.17 7.11
CA VAL A 97 11.51 -4.93 7.86
C VAL A 97 12.32 -5.21 9.12
N HIS A 98 11.91 -6.18 9.94
CA HIS A 98 12.63 -6.55 11.16
C HIS A 98 14.04 -7.03 10.85
N ALA A 99 14.23 -7.88 9.85
CA ALA A 99 15.55 -8.35 9.43
C ALA A 99 16.48 -7.17 9.04
N ARG A 100 15.97 -6.20 8.28
CA ARG A 100 16.73 -5.00 7.91
C ARG A 100 17.05 -4.11 9.12
N LEU A 101 16.10 -3.93 10.03
CA LEU A 101 16.32 -3.18 11.27
C LEU A 101 17.39 -3.84 12.16
N HIS A 102 17.33 -5.16 12.32
CA HIS A 102 18.33 -5.92 13.07
C HIS A 102 19.72 -5.78 12.44
N ALA A 103 19.84 -5.83 11.11
CA ALA A 103 21.10 -5.64 10.41
C ALA A 103 21.71 -4.26 10.67
N LEU A 104 20.91 -3.19 10.66
CA LEU A 104 21.39 -1.81 10.87
C LEU A 104 21.69 -1.49 12.34
N ARG A 105 20.95 -2.06 13.29
CA ARG A 105 21.20 -1.86 14.72
C ARG A 105 22.55 -2.43 15.17
N ARG A 106 23.04 -3.49 14.51
CA ARG A 106 24.42 -3.99 14.74
C ARG A 106 25.50 -2.95 14.45
N ASN A 107 25.19 -1.93 13.65
CA ASN A 107 26.10 -0.85 13.29
C ASN A 107 25.89 0.43 14.13
N GLN A 108 25.22 0.33 15.29
CA GLN A 108 24.95 1.44 16.24
C GLN A 108 24.16 2.64 15.66
N ALA A 109 23.38 2.45 14.59
CA ALA A 109 22.52 3.51 14.08
C ALA A 109 21.40 3.84 15.10
N GLN A 110 21.37 5.09 15.60
CA GLN A 110 20.36 5.56 16.56
C GLN A 110 18.94 5.55 15.97
N ASP A 111 18.80 5.75 14.66
CA ASP A 111 17.53 5.64 13.95
C ASP A 111 17.61 4.71 12.73
N ALA A 112 17.31 3.43 12.94
CA ALA A 112 17.35 2.42 11.88
C ALA A 112 16.10 2.45 10.96
N ILE A 113 14.99 3.09 11.37
CA ILE A 113 13.73 3.02 10.60
C ILE A 113 13.81 3.87 9.33
N ALA A 114 14.32 5.11 9.42
CA ALA A 114 14.40 5.99 8.27
C ALA A 114 15.27 5.41 7.11
N PRO A 115 16.46 4.83 7.38
CA PRO A 115 17.22 4.13 6.35
C PRO A 115 16.47 2.94 5.72
N VAL A 116 15.74 2.15 6.52
CA VAL A 116 14.93 1.02 6.01
C VAL A 116 13.80 1.52 5.11
N ALA A 117 13.07 2.55 5.53
CA ALA A 117 12.01 3.15 4.73
C ALA A 117 12.57 3.66 3.38
N LYS A 118 13.72 4.35 3.40
CA LYS A 118 14.39 4.84 2.18
C LYS A 118 14.81 3.70 1.25
N ALA A 119 15.35 2.61 1.79
CA ALA A 119 15.74 1.45 1.00
C ALA A 119 14.52 0.79 0.32
N ILE A 120 13.45 0.55 1.07
CA ILE A 120 12.20 -0.01 0.54
C ILE A 120 11.58 0.92 -0.52
N ALA A 121 11.60 2.23 -0.28
CA ALA A 121 11.09 3.21 -1.24
C ALA A 121 11.90 3.27 -2.55
N ALA A 122 13.22 3.04 -2.48
CA ALA A 122 14.07 2.94 -3.66
C ALA A 122 13.80 1.66 -4.47
N GLU A 123 13.42 0.56 -3.80
CA GLU A 123 13.04 -0.70 -4.43
C GLU A 123 11.63 -0.64 -5.05
N SER A 124 10.70 0.08 -4.40
CA SER A 124 9.28 0.09 -4.75
C SER A 124 8.63 1.48 -4.61
N ARG A 125 8.28 2.08 -5.76
CA ARG A 125 7.42 3.28 -5.80
C ARG A 125 5.94 2.95 -5.54
N LEU A 126 5.50 1.74 -5.90
CA LEU A 126 4.19 1.20 -5.52
C LEU A 126 4.39 -0.01 -4.60
N LEU A 127 3.87 0.06 -3.39
CA LEU A 127 3.87 -1.03 -2.43
C LEU A 127 2.44 -1.53 -2.19
N CYS A 128 2.17 -2.75 -2.63
CA CYS A 128 0.91 -3.45 -2.42
C CYS A 128 1.05 -4.42 -1.24
N LEU A 129 0.34 -4.16 -0.15
CA LEU A 129 0.34 -5.01 1.04
C LEU A 129 -0.96 -5.80 1.13
N ASP A 130 -0.87 -7.13 1.10
CA ASP A 130 -2.06 -7.96 1.28
C ASP A 130 -2.25 -8.36 2.74
N GLU A 131 -3.51 -8.44 3.15
CA GLU A 131 -3.94 -8.97 4.45
C GLU A 131 -3.29 -8.25 5.64
N MET A 132 -3.31 -6.93 5.61
CA MET A 132 -2.84 -6.11 6.70
C MET A 132 -3.62 -6.39 7.98
N GLN A 133 -2.91 -6.92 8.96
CA GLN A 133 -3.39 -7.17 10.31
C GLN A 133 -2.24 -6.91 11.27
N VAL A 134 -2.52 -6.20 12.35
CA VAL A 134 -1.53 -5.89 13.38
C VAL A 134 -2.03 -6.48 14.69
N THR A 135 -1.27 -7.41 15.23
CA THR A 135 -1.56 -8.11 16.50
C THR A 135 -0.43 -7.96 17.51
N ASP A 136 0.79 -7.66 17.06
CA ASP A 136 1.97 -7.55 17.91
C ASP A 136 2.35 -6.08 18.19
N ILE A 137 2.79 -5.80 19.42
CA ILE A 137 3.22 -4.45 19.83
C ILE A 137 4.49 -4.00 19.09
N ALA A 138 5.43 -4.90 18.80
CA ALA A 138 6.66 -4.57 18.09
C ALA A 138 6.37 -4.03 16.69
N ASP A 139 5.43 -4.65 15.98
CA ASP A 139 4.98 -4.18 14.67
C ASP A 139 4.29 -2.82 14.79
N ALA A 140 3.37 -2.68 15.75
CA ALA A 140 2.65 -1.43 16.01
C ALA A 140 3.61 -0.25 16.25
N MET A 141 4.71 -0.48 16.97
CA MET A 141 5.70 0.55 17.29
C MET A 141 6.55 1.02 16.10
N ILE A 142 6.69 0.19 15.06
CA ILE A 142 7.53 0.50 13.88
C ILE A 142 6.70 1.11 12.76
N LEU A 143 5.47 0.62 12.57
CA LEU A 143 4.64 0.90 11.39
C LEU A 143 4.42 2.39 11.13
N GLY A 144 4.11 3.16 12.17
CA GLY A 144 3.89 4.60 12.05
C GLY A 144 5.04 5.31 11.36
N ARG A 145 6.23 5.21 11.96
CA ARG A 145 7.45 5.84 11.45
C ARG A 145 7.89 5.27 10.10
N LEU A 146 7.68 3.98 9.87
CA LEU A 146 8.00 3.32 8.61
C LEU A 146 7.12 3.88 7.47
N PHE A 147 5.80 3.90 7.65
CA PHE A 147 4.88 4.41 6.63
C PHE A 147 5.05 5.91 6.40
N GLU A 148 5.29 6.70 7.45
CA GLU A 148 5.66 8.11 7.31
C GLU A 148 6.89 8.28 6.40
N GLY A 149 7.94 7.48 6.62
CA GLY A 149 9.14 7.47 5.80
C GLY A 149 8.87 7.07 4.35
N LEU A 150 8.10 6.00 4.12
CA LEU A 150 7.72 5.53 2.79
C LEU A 150 6.90 6.60 2.03
N LEU A 151 5.87 7.15 2.67
CA LEU A 151 5.01 8.20 2.10
C LEU A 151 5.77 9.52 1.87
N ALA A 152 6.74 9.85 2.73
CA ALA A 152 7.61 11.01 2.56
C ALA A 152 8.58 10.83 1.39
N ALA A 153 9.07 9.60 1.16
CA ALA A 153 9.91 9.24 0.02
C ALA A 153 9.12 9.09 -1.30
N GLY A 154 7.79 9.23 -1.26
CA GLY A 154 6.92 9.19 -2.44
C GLY A 154 6.47 7.79 -2.85
N THR A 155 6.63 6.79 -1.97
CA THR A 155 5.99 5.47 -2.16
C THR A 155 4.48 5.62 -2.02
N VAL A 156 3.75 5.08 -2.98
CA VAL A 156 2.30 4.91 -2.93
C VAL A 156 2.01 3.54 -2.34
N ILE A 157 1.12 3.49 -1.35
CA ILE A 157 0.76 2.26 -0.64
C ILE A 157 -0.68 1.89 -0.98
N VAL A 158 -0.91 0.66 -1.42
CA VAL A 158 -2.25 0.08 -1.52
C VAL A 158 -2.28 -1.13 -0.61
N THR A 159 -3.29 -1.25 0.23
CA THR A 159 -3.36 -2.35 1.20
C THR A 159 -4.74 -2.98 1.25
N THR A 160 -4.81 -4.29 1.51
CA THR A 160 -6.05 -4.99 1.81
C THR A 160 -6.12 -5.36 3.30
N SER A 161 -7.31 -5.38 3.91
CA SER A 161 -7.52 -5.87 5.28
C SER A 161 -8.92 -6.44 5.49
N ASN A 162 -9.07 -7.30 6.48
CA ASN A 162 -10.38 -7.73 6.98
C ASN A 162 -10.95 -6.78 8.05
N LEU A 163 -10.16 -5.81 8.50
CA LEU A 163 -10.53 -4.84 9.53
C LEU A 163 -10.62 -3.44 8.91
N ALA A 164 -11.53 -2.61 9.44
CA ALA A 164 -11.48 -1.18 9.17
C ALA A 164 -10.21 -0.57 9.81
N PRO A 165 -9.68 0.57 9.31
CA PRO A 165 -8.50 1.21 9.91
C PRO A 165 -8.64 1.44 11.42
N ALA A 166 -9.80 1.92 11.86
CA ALA A 166 -10.11 2.15 13.27
C ALA A 166 -10.11 0.87 14.13
N ASP A 167 -10.25 -0.31 13.54
CA ASP A 167 -10.23 -1.60 14.25
C ASP A 167 -8.85 -2.30 14.18
N LEU A 168 -7.87 -1.75 13.47
CA LEU A 168 -6.51 -2.29 13.47
C LEU A 168 -5.89 -2.20 14.87
N TYR A 169 -5.32 -3.29 15.37
CA TYR A 169 -4.71 -3.40 16.71
C TYR A 169 -5.67 -3.02 17.85
N LYS A 170 -6.99 -3.25 17.64
CA LYS A 170 -8.02 -3.03 18.66
C LYS A 170 -7.68 -3.87 19.89
N ASP A 171 -7.80 -3.26 21.06
CA ASP A 171 -7.44 -3.85 22.37
C ASP A 171 -5.96 -4.23 22.55
N GLY A 172 -5.09 -3.82 21.60
CA GLY A 172 -3.65 -4.00 21.72
C GLY A 172 -3.03 -3.21 22.88
N LEU A 173 -1.92 -3.70 23.41
CA LEU A 173 -1.19 -3.06 24.50
C LEU A 173 -0.71 -1.66 24.06
N ASN A 174 -0.94 -0.66 24.89
CA ASN A 174 -0.60 0.74 24.59
C ASN A 174 -1.17 1.26 23.24
N ARG A 175 -2.38 0.82 22.86
CA ARG A 175 -3.09 1.23 21.64
C ARG A 175 -3.05 2.74 21.34
N GLN A 176 -3.03 3.60 22.36
CA GLN A 176 -2.90 5.06 22.20
C GLN A 176 -1.67 5.47 21.37
N LEU A 177 -0.57 4.71 21.46
CA LEU A 177 0.65 4.93 20.68
C LEU A 177 0.48 4.56 19.20
N PHE A 178 -0.51 3.73 18.87
CA PHE A 178 -0.82 3.29 17.51
C PHE A 178 -1.85 4.19 16.81
N LEU A 179 -2.64 4.98 17.56
CA LEU A 179 -3.61 5.91 16.99
C LEU A 179 -3.03 6.91 15.95
N PRO A 180 -1.80 7.44 16.09
CA PRO A 180 -1.19 8.26 15.04
C PRO A 180 -1.08 7.54 13.71
N PHE A 181 -0.80 6.23 13.71
CA PHE A 181 -0.72 5.43 12.50
C PHE A 181 -2.09 5.19 11.88
N ILE A 182 -3.14 4.98 12.69
CA ILE A 182 -4.51 4.90 12.19
C ILE A 182 -4.88 6.20 11.45
N ARG A 183 -4.61 7.36 12.05
CA ARG A 183 -4.84 8.67 11.40
C ARG A 183 -4.05 8.81 10.11
N LEU A 184 -2.78 8.38 10.10
CA LEU A 184 -1.96 8.39 8.89
C LEU A 184 -2.61 7.60 7.75
N ILE A 185 -3.15 6.42 8.05
CA ILE A 185 -3.88 5.61 7.06
C ILE A 185 -5.10 6.39 6.57
N GLU A 186 -5.97 6.86 7.47
CA GLU A 186 -7.23 7.54 7.10
C GLU A 186 -7.01 8.84 6.31
N GLU A 187 -5.91 9.54 6.54
CA GLU A 187 -5.59 10.79 5.83
C GLU A 187 -4.95 10.55 4.46
N ARG A 188 -4.18 9.46 4.32
CA ARG A 188 -3.25 9.25 3.19
C ARG A 188 -3.60 8.07 2.30
N LEU A 189 -4.43 7.13 2.75
CA LEU A 189 -4.87 5.92 2.07
C LEU A 189 -6.41 5.83 2.06
#